data_AF-W2SV57-F1
#
_entry.id   AF-W2SV57-F1
#
_cell.length_a   1.000
_cell.length_b   1.000
_cell.length_c   1.000
_cell.angle_alpha   90.00
_cell.angle_beta   90.00
_cell.angle_gamma   90.00
#
_symmetry.space_group_name_H-M   'P 1'
#
loop_
_entity.id
_entity.type
_entity.pdbx_description
1 polymer ?
#
loop_
_entity_poly.entity_id
_entity_poly.type
_entity_poly.pdbx_seq_one_letter_code
_entity_poly.pdbx_strand_id
1 'polypeptide(L)'
;MIAVAMRRIEDNTCIRFKPWTNERGYIQIENRDGCSAIVGRAEGRGPVSLHDSHKGTCFSNRIIIHELLHVTGLFHEQQRHDRDNFIKVHYENIKEDDWSEFEKVNPDKFNTHGVPYDFKSIMHYGKRAFARSGKIAIETLDPRFQDVIGKQNDASPSDYHKICKMYQCLKCMGQNSSGSGGGKVEQPEPTIAPEPTIALLSFLN
;
A
#
# COMPACT_ATOMS: atom_id res chain seq x y z
N MET A 1 -17.65 -7.49 -0.72
CA MET A 1 -16.65 -6.47 -1.12
C MET A 1 -15.23 -6.91 -0.85
N ILE A 2 -14.92 -7.45 0.33
CA ILE A 2 -13.58 -8.00 0.67
C ILE A 2 -13.05 -8.98 -0.40
N ALA A 3 -13.81 -10.03 -0.73
CA ALA A 3 -13.39 -11.00 -1.76
C ALA A 3 -13.21 -10.39 -3.16
N VAL A 4 -13.87 -9.26 -3.46
CA VAL A 4 -13.69 -8.55 -4.74
C VAL A 4 -12.36 -7.81 -4.76
N ALA A 5 -12.02 -7.11 -3.67
CA ALA A 5 -10.73 -6.44 -3.51
C ALA A 5 -9.56 -7.44 -3.56
N MET A 6 -9.72 -8.61 -2.93
CA MET A 6 -8.75 -9.70 -3.00
C MET A 6 -8.52 -10.16 -4.43
N ARG A 7 -9.60 -10.52 -5.15
CA ARG A 7 -9.51 -10.90 -6.55
C ARG A 7 -8.85 -9.83 -7.42
N ARG A 8 -9.14 -8.55 -7.14
CA ARG A 8 -8.50 -7.44 -7.86
C ARG A 8 -6.98 -7.46 -7.72
N ILE A 9 -6.44 -7.76 -6.54
CA ILE A 9 -5.00 -7.91 -6.32
C ILE A 9 -4.48 -9.20 -6.96
N GLU A 10 -5.22 -10.31 -6.85
CA GLU A 10 -4.86 -11.61 -7.41
C GLU A 10 -4.78 -11.61 -8.95
N ASP A 11 -5.68 -10.89 -9.61
CA ASP A 11 -5.74 -10.78 -11.07
C ASP A 11 -4.57 -9.96 -11.63
N ASN A 12 -4.04 -9.01 -10.84
CA ASN A 12 -3.01 -8.07 -11.28
C ASN A 12 -1.61 -8.43 -10.80
N THR A 13 -1.48 -9.37 -9.86
CA THR A 13 -0.20 -9.74 -9.23
C THR A 13 -0.10 -11.27 -9.06
N CYS A 14 0.99 -11.74 -8.46
CA CYS A 14 1.14 -13.13 -8.04
C CYS A 14 0.72 -13.39 -6.58
N ILE A 15 0.24 -12.38 -5.85
CA ILE A 15 -0.28 -12.55 -4.49
C ILE A 15 -1.57 -13.36 -4.56
N ARG A 16 -1.73 -14.31 -3.63
CA ARG A 16 -2.92 -15.15 -3.52
C ARG A 16 -3.46 -15.11 -2.11
N PHE A 17 -4.77 -14.98 -2.00
CA PHE A 17 -5.50 -15.06 -0.75
C PHE A 17 -6.14 -16.43 -0.61
N LYS A 18 -6.01 -17.05 0.57
CA LYS A 18 -6.76 -18.27 0.90
C LYS A 18 -7.26 -18.23 2.34
N PRO A 19 -8.35 -18.96 2.64
CA PRO A 19 -8.75 -19.18 4.02
C PRO A 19 -7.59 -19.76 4.84
N TRP A 20 -7.42 -19.21 6.04
CA TRP A 20 -6.45 -19.64 7.03
C TRP A 20 -6.81 -21.03 7.52
N THR A 21 -5.79 -21.85 7.73
CA THR A 21 -5.93 -23.20 8.27
C THR A 21 -5.14 -23.33 9.56
N ASN A 22 -3.81 -23.22 9.49
CA ASN A 22 -2.88 -23.33 10.62
C ASN A 22 -1.53 -22.63 10.33
N GLU A 23 -1.49 -21.79 9.30
CA GLU A 23 -0.26 -21.10 8.93
C GLU A 23 0.16 -20.10 10.02
N ARG A 24 1.48 -19.98 10.23
CA ARG A 24 2.06 -19.14 11.28
C ARG A 24 1.66 -17.68 11.15
N GLY A 25 1.72 -17.13 9.94
CA GLY A 25 1.37 -15.74 9.64
C GLY A 25 0.07 -15.67 8.89
N TYR A 26 -0.88 -14.86 9.36
CA TYR A 26 -2.16 -14.64 8.72
C TYR A 26 -2.67 -13.22 9.00
N ILE A 27 -3.48 -12.70 8.10
CA ILE A 27 -4.28 -11.52 8.36
C ILE A 27 -5.65 -11.91 8.90
N GLN A 28 -6.13 -11.12 9.86
CA GLN A 28 -7.44 -11.29 10.45
C GLN A 28 -8.23 -10.01 10.22
N ILE A 29 -9.26 -10.11 9.39
CA ILE A 29 -10.14 -8.97 9.08
C ILE A 29 -11.19 -8.87 10.18
N GLU A 30 -11.27 -7.70 10.81
CA GLU A 30 -12.08 -7.47 12.01
C GLU A 30 -12.82 -6.14 11.93
N ASN A 31 -13.99 -6.07 12.55
CA ASN A 31 -14.70 -4.80 12.77
C ASN A 31 -14.17 -4.16 14.07
N ARG A 32 -13.12 -3.34 13.95
CA ARG A 32 -12.57 -2.50 15.03
C ARG A 32 -12.65 -1.03 14.63
N ASP A 33 -12.31 -0.14 15.56
CA ASP A 33 -12.31 1.30 15.28
C ASP A 33 -11.24 1.67 14.23
N GLY A 34 -11.65 2.47 13.25
CA GLY A 34 -10.81 2.93 12.15
C GLY A 34 -10.62 1.91 11.01
N CYS A 35 -9.99 2.40 9.95
CA CYS A 35 -9.53 1.60 8.81
C CYS A 35 -8.02 1.52 8.90
N SER A 36 -7.47 0.31 9.08
CA SER A 36 -6.02 0.14 9.21
C SER A 36 -5.58 -1.29 8.97
N ALA A 37 -4.34 -1.45 8.54
CA ALA A 37 -3.66 -2.72 8.42
C ALA A 37 -2.20 -2.60 8.83
N ILE A 38 -1.60 -3.74 9.18
CA ILE A 38 -0.14 -3.84 9.26
C ILE A 38 0.48 -3.64 7.87
N VAL A 39 1.72 -3.16 7.84
CA VAL A 39 2.50 -3.13 6.60
C VAL A 39 3.36 -4.38 6.48
N GLY A 40 3.11 -5.18 5.44
CA GLY A 40 3.82 -6.42 5.16
C GLY A 40 3.29 -7.63 5.93
N ARG A 41 4.07 -8.72 5.89
CA ARG A 41 3.69 -10.02 6.46
C ARG A 41 3.83 -10.01 7.99
N ALA A 42 2.77 -10.40 8.69
CA ALA A 42 2.85 -10.72 10.12
C ALA A 42 3.48 -12.09 10.39
N GLU A 43 4.35 -12.13 11.39
CA GLU A 43 4.74 -13.36 12.09
C GLU A 43 3.71 -13.65 13.20
N GLY A 44 2.54 -14.18 12.83
CA GLY A 44 1.40 -14.37 13.72
C GLY A 44 0.11 -13.75 13.18
N ARG A 45 -0.72 -13.25 14.10
CA ARG A 45 -1.96 -12.52 13.79
C ARG A 45 -1.64 -11.10 13.32
N GLY A 46 -1.96 -10.79 12.07
CA GLY A 46 -1.91 -9.45 11.47
C GLY A 46 -3.31 -8.84 11.37
N PRO A 47 -3.72 -7.95 12.29
CA PRO A 47 -5.06 -7.37 12.23
C PRO A 47 -5.24 -6.46 11.01
N VAL A 48 -6.40 -6.56 10.37
CA VAL A 48 -6.91 -5.60 9.38
C VAL A 48 -8.24 -5.09 9.91
N SER A 49 -8.26 -3.85 10.37
CA SER A 49 -9.45 -3.19 10.88
C SER A 49 -10.26 -2.61 9.74
N LEU A 50 -11.51 -3.05 9.60
CA LEU A 50 -12.50 -2.47 8.71
C LEU A 50 -13.73 -2.10 9.53
N HIS A 51 -13.69 -0.92 10.17
CA HIS A 51 -14.81 -0.40 10.94
C HIS A 51 -16.11 -0.38 10.13
N ASP A 52 -17.20 -0.87 10.69
CA ASP A 52 -18.54 -0.74 10.11
C ASP A 52 -19.56 -0.52 11.22
N SER A 53 -20.14 0.68 11.25
CA SER A 53 -21.17 1.06 12.20
C SER A 53 -22.13 2.11 11.61
N HIS A 54 -23.18 2.43 12.37
CA HIS A 54 -24.11 3.51 12.02
C HIS A 54 -23.45 4.91 11.98
N LYS A 55 -22.23 5.08 12.50
CA LYS A 55 -21.50 6.36 12.51
C LYS A 55 -20.50 6.51 11.38
N GLY A 56 -20.16 5.42 10.68
CA GLY A 56 -19.16 5.43 9.63
C GLY A 56 -18.78 4.02 9.20
N THR A 57 -18.18 3.91 8.01
CA THR A 57 -17.82 2.62 7.43
C THR A 57 -16.53 2.67 6.62
N CYS A 58 -15.69 1.65 6.81
CA CYS A 58 -14.53 1.30 5.99
C CYS A 58 -14.92 0.34 4.87
N PHE A 59 -16.17 -0.14 4.81
CA PHE A 59 -16.67 -1.05 3.78
C PHE A 59 -16.90 -0.30 2.46
N SER A 60 -15.81 0.13 1.84
CA SER A 60 -15.78 0.61 0.46
C SER A 60 -14.67 -0.11 -0.29
N ASN A 61 -14.86 -0.33 -1.60
CA ASN A 61 -13.85 -1.00 -2.42
C ASN A 61 -12.48 -0.31 -2.33
N ARG A 62 -12.47 1.02 -2.33
CA ARG A 62 -11.29 1.85 -2.18
C ARG A 62 -10.51 1.53 -0.90
N ILE A 63 -11.19 1.61 0.26
CA ILE A 63 -10.54 1.43 1.56
C ILE A 63 -10.06 -0.01 1.71
N ILE A 64 -10.88 -0.99 1.34
CA ILE A 64 -10.50 -2.39 1.46
C ILE A 64 -9.27 -2.72 0.60
N ILE A 65 -9.19 -2.21 -0.63
CA ILE A 65 -7.99 -2.38 -1.47
C ILE A 65 -6.79 -1.71 -0.80
N HIS A 66 -6.94 -0.47 -0.32
CA HIS A 66 -5.87 0.26 0.37
C HIS A 66 -5.30 -0.54 1.56
N GLU A 67 -6.16 -1.04 2.45
CA GLU A 67 -5.71 -1.84 3.60
C GLU A 67 -5.06 -3.17 3.18
N LEU A 68 -5.59 -3.82 2.13
CA LEU A 68 -4.96 -5.05 1.63
C LEU A 68 -3.61 -4.78 0.94
N LEU A 69 -3.41 -3.61 0.33
CA LEU A 69 -2.11 -3.23 -0.24
C LEU A 69 -1.08 -2.95 0.86
N HIS A 70 -1.48 -2.43 2.02
CA HIS A 70 -0.59 -2.37 3.19
C HIS A 70 -0.08 -3.77 3.58
N VAL A 71 -0.95 -4.78 3.62
CA VAL A 71 -0.56 -6.17 3.91
C VAL A 71 0.48 -6.70 2.92
N THR A 72 0.46 -6.24 1.66
CA THR A 72 1.50 -6.59 0.66
C THR A 72 2.83 -5.88 0.86
N GLY A 73 2.95 -5.00 1.85
CA GLY A 73 4.18 -4.26 2.13
C GLY A 73 4.25 -2.85 1.53
N LEU A 74 3.16 -2.36 0.93
CA LEU A 74 3.13 -0.97 0.46
C LEU A 74 2.92 -0.01 1.63
N PHE A 75 3.79 0.98 1.76
CA PHE A 75 3.56 2.17 2.58
C PHE A 75 2.78 3.22 1.78
N HIS A 76 2.36 4.29 2.46
CA HIS A 76 1.73 5.40 1.76
C HIS A 76 2.69 6.08 0.77
N GLU A 77 2.17 6.54 -0.37
CA GLU A 77 3.01 7.11 -1.44
C GLU A 77 3.71 8.41 -0.97
N GLN A 78 3.06 9.21 -0.13
CA GLN A 78 3.69 10.42 0.42
C GLN A 78 4.81 10.12 1.44
N GLN A 79 4.98 8.88 1.88
CA GLN A 79 6.02 8.49 2.82
C GLN A 79 7.30 7.98 2.12
N ARG A 80 7.34 7.98 0.78
CA ARG A 80 8.56 7.62 0.04
C ARG A 80 9.72 8.52 0.41
N HIS A 81 10.94 7.98 0.40
CA HIS A 81 12.15 8.75 0.70
C HIS A 81 12.42 9.89 -0.31
N ASP A 82 11.94 9.74 -1.56
CA ASP A 82 12.07 10.69 -2.67
C ASP A 82 10.88 11.65 -2.81
N ARG A 83 9.90 11.62 -1.90
CA ARG A 83 8.64 12.37 -2.00
C ARG A 83 8.82 13.89 -2.11
N ASP A 84 9.89 14.44 -1.55
CA ASP A 84 10.15 15.89 -1.55
C ASP A 84 10.51 16.42 -2.95
N ASN A 85 10.75 15.55 -3.94
CA ASN A 85 10.87 15.92 -5.36
C ASN A 85 9.50 16.11 -6.06
N PHE A 86 8.40 15.77 -5.39
CA PHE A 86 7.05 15.69 -6.00
C PHE A 86 6.00 16.46 -5.20
N ILE A 87 6.16 16.51 -3.88
CA ILE A 87 5.24 17.17 -2.96
C ILE A 87 6.01 17.97 -1.90
N LYS A 88 5.33 18.94 -1.31
CA LYS A 88 5.72 19.63 -0.10
C LYS A 88 4.72 19.31 1.01
N VAL A 89 5.22 18.93 2.18
CA VAL A 89 4.39 18.73 3.38
C VAL A 89 4.44 20.00 4.22
N HIS A 90 3.26 20.54 4.53
CA HIS A 90 3.08 21.72 5.39
C HIS A 90 2.84 21.30 6.84
N TYR A 91 3.90 20.96 7.55
CA TYR A 91 3.85 20.56 8.97
C TYR A 91 3.19 21.61 9.87
N GLU A 92 3.32 22.90 9.53
CA GLU A 92 2.66 24.02 10.20
C GLU A 92 1.13 23.97 10.11
N ASN A 93 0.60 23.30 9.10
CA ASN A 93 -0.84 23.11 8.91
C ASN A 93 -1.35 21.81 9.56
N ILE A 94 -0.49 20.99 10.15
CA ILE A 94 -0.81 19.71 10.80
C ILE A 94 -0.70 19.87 12.32
N LYS A 95 -1.37 19.04 13.11
CA LYS A 95 -1.13 18.99 14.57
C LYS A 95 0.14 18.19 14.84
N GLU A 96 0.92 18.58 15.84
CA GLU A 96 2.20 17.90 16.14
C GLU A 96 2.02 16.41 16.42
N ASP A 97 0.93 16.02 17.08
CA ASP A 97 0.58 14.61 17.34
C ASP A 97 0.37 13.77 16.06
N ASP A 98 0.09 14.41 14.93
CA ASP A 98 -0.16 13.76 13.63
C ASP A 98 1.06 13.86 12.68
N TRP A 99 2.21 14.38 13.13
CA TRP A 99 3.39 14.54 12.25
C TRP A 99 3.98 13.20 11.77
N SER A 100 3.87 12.16 12.58
CA SER A 100 4.34 10.80 12.27
C SER A 100 3.67 10.21 11.03
N GLU A 101 2.43 10.60 10.71
CA GLU A 101 1.69 10.18 9.50
C GLU A 101 2.35 10.65 8.19
N PHE A 102 3.27 11.61 8.29
CA PHE A 102 4.02 12.19 7.17
C PHE A 102 5.52 11.89 7.24
N GLU A 103 5.98 11.10 8.21
CA GLU A 103 7.38 10.68 8.26
C GLU A 103 7.76 9.84 7.04
N LYS A 104 8.95 10.11 6.48
CA LYS A 104 9.49 9.31 5.39
C LYS A 104 9.92 7.96 5.93
N VAL A 105 9.51 6.89 5.25
CA VAL A 105 9.94 5.53 5.61
C VAL A 105 11.44 5.40 5.30
N ASN A 106 12.18 4.77 6.22
CA ASN A 106 13.59 4.48 6.02
C ASN A 106 13.78 3.68 4.70
N PRO A 107 14.68 4.11 3.80
CA PRO A 107 15.01 3.37 2.57
C PRO A 107 15.34 1.89 2.78
N ASP A 108 15.90 1.51 3.93
CA ASP A 108 16.19 0.11 4.28
C ASP A 108 14.91 -0.73 4.45
N LYS A 109 13.79 -0.08 4.79
CA LYS A 109 12.47 -0.72 4.99
C LYS A 109 11.56 -0.57 3.77
N PHE A 110 11.84 0.37 2.87
CA PHE A 110 11.00 0.65 1.72
C PHE A 110 11.83 1.07 0.51
N ASN A 111 11.79 0.22 -0.53
CA ASN A 111 12.40 0.47 -1.82
C ASN A 111 11.30 0.85 -2.84
N THR A 112 11.58 1.83 -3.68
CA THR A 112 10.68 2.24 -4.77
C THR A 112 10.63 1.23 -5.90
N HIS A 113 11.57 0.27 -5.92
CA HIS A 113 11.79 -0.71 -6.98
C HIS A 113 11.95 -0.06 -8.37
N GLY A 114 12.43 1.19 -8.42
CA GLY A 114 12.52 1.98 -9.65
C GLY A 114 11.16 2.30 -10.28
N VAL A 115 10.07 2.24 -9.51
CA VAL A 115 8.75 2.70 -9.95
C VAL A 115 8.64 4.20 -9.65
N PRO A 116 8.30 5.05 -10.64
CA PRO A 116 8.13 6.49 -10.43
C PRO A 116 7.11 6.81 -9.33
N TYR A 117 7.23 8.02 -8.77
CA TYR A 117 6.23 8.54 -7.83
C TYR A 117 4.86 8.66 -8.51
N ASP A 118 3.82 8.16 -7.86
CA ASP A 118 2.49 8.08 -8.44
C ASP A 118 1.45 8.91 -7.67
N PHE A 119 1.14 10.10 -8.17
CA PHE A 119 0.06 10.96 -7.66
C PHE A 119 -1.34 10.29 -7.73
N LYS A 120 -1.48 9.22 -8.52
CA LYS A 120 -2.69 8.42 -8.66
C LYS A 120 -2.57 7.07 -7.95
N SER A 121 -1.61 6.88 -7.06
CA SER A 121 -1.60 5.71 -6.19
C SER A 121 -2.81 5.76 -5.24
N ILE A 122 -3.47 4.62 -5.02
CA ILE A 122 -4.50 4.53 -3.98
C ILE A 122 -3.89 4.68 -2.57
N MET A 123 -2.57 4.51 -2.46
CA MET A 123 -1.79 4.69 -1.23
C MET A 123 -1.42 6.16 -0.96
N HIS A 124 -1.79 7.10 -1.84
CA HIS A 124 -1.47 8.52 -1.66
C HIS A 124 -2.54 9.23 -0.82
N TYR A 125 -2.12 9.99 0.20
CA TYR A 125 -3.02 10.85 0.96
C TYR A 125 -3.59 12.00 0.14
N GLY A 126 -4.81 12.42 0.48
CA GLY A 126 -5.40 13.62 -0.10
C GLY A 126 -4.78 14.90 0.46
N LYS A 127 -4.89 16.00 -0.28
CA LYS A 127 -4.26 17.29 0.08
C LYS A 127 -4.61 17.83 1.48
N ARG A 128 -5.74 17.42 2.07
CA ARG A 128 -6.22 17.88 3.38
C ARG A 128 -6.11 16.81 4.49
N ALA A 129 -5.47 15.67 4.22
CA ALA A 129 -5.28 14.62 5.23
C ALA A 129 -4.59 15.23 6.46
N PHE A 130 -5.16 15.01 7.66
CA PHE A 130 -4.66 15.54 8.95
C PHE A 130 -4.45 17.06 9.05
N ALA A 131 -4.89 17.82 8.04
CA ALA A 131 -4.73 19.27 8.04
C ALA A 131 -5.73 19.95 8.98
N ARG A 132 -5.30 21.04 9.61
CA ARG A 132 -6.16 21.98 10.31
C ARG A 132 -7.24 22.51 9.37
N SER A 133 -8.41 22.86 9.93
CA SER A 133 -9.56 23.31 9.15
C SER A 133 -9.19 24.47 8.22
N GLY A 134 -9.65 24.39 6.96
CA GLY A 134 -9.35 25.38 5.93
C GLY A 134 -7.97 25.26 5.25
N LYS A 135 -7.07 24.39 5.74
CA LYS A 135 -5.70 24.26 5.22
C LYS A 135 -5.49 23.01 4.35
N ILE A 136 -4.30 22.92 3.75
CA ILE A 136 -3.77 21.71 3.11
C ILE A 136 -2.51 21.26 3.85
N ALA A 137 -2.33 19.95 3.96
CA ALA A 137 -1.14 19.31 4.48
C ALA A 137 -0.14 18.97 3.36
N ILE A 138 -0.65 18.63 2.17
CA ILE A 138 0.17 18.21 1.02
C ILE A 138 -0.08 19.16 -0.15
N GLU A 139 0.97 19.86 -0.56
CA GLU A 139 1.06 20.63 -1.80
C GLU A 139 1.81 19.80 -2.86
N THR A 140 1.26 19.64 -4.06
CA THR A 140 1.96 18.98 -5.17
C THR A 140 2.81 19.99 -5.92
N LEU A 141 4.08 19.67 -6.21
CA LEU A 141 4.97 20.57 -6.97
C LEU A 141 4.52 20.77 -8.42
N ASP A 142 3.80 19.80 -8.98
CA ASP A 142 3.06 19.96 -10.24
C ASP A 142 1.58 20.23 -9.94
N PRO A 143 1.09 21.47 -10.14
CA PRO A 143 -0.27 21.86 -9.78
C PRO A 143 -1.38 21.04 -10.45
N ARG A 144 -1.08 20.38 -11.57
CA ARG A 144 -2.06 19.52 -12.29
C ARG A 144 -2.52 18.34 -11.43
N PHE A 145 -1.72 17.95 -10.44
CA PHE A 145 -2.03 16.82 -9.55
C PHE A 145 -2.61 17.22 -8.20
N GLN A 146 -2.71 18.52 -7.89
CA GLN A 146 -3.13 19.00 -6.58
C GLN A 146 -4.53 18.51 -6.18
N ASP A 147 -5.42 18.40 -7.17
CA ASP A 147 -6.79 17.89 -7.00
C ASP A 147 -6.97 16.44 -7.44
N VAL A 148 -5.87 15.73 -7.75
CA VAL A 148 -5.86 14.31 -8.13
C VAL A 148 -5.55 13.40 -6.95
N ILE A 149 -4.61 13.80 -6.08
CA ILE A 149 -4.12 12.96 -4.98
C ILE A 149 -5.23 12.56 -3.99
N GLY A 150 -5.22 11.30 -3.56
CA GLY A 150 -6.10 10.75 -2.53
C GLY A 150 -7.58 10.65 -2.90
N LYS A 151 -7.91 10.56 -4.20
CA LYS A 151 -9.28 10.43 -4.72
C LYS A 151 -9.54 9.14 -5.51
N GLN A 152 -8.57 8.24 -5.54
CA GLN A 152 -8.60 7.02 -6.34
C GLN A 152 -9.56 6.00 -5.74
N ASN A 153 -10.32 5.32 -6.60
CA ASN A 153 -11.29 4.28 -6.20
C ASN A 153 -10.73 2.85 -6.35
N ASP A 154 -9.55 2.72 -6.94
CA ASP A 154 -8.88 1.45 -7.24
C ASP A 154 -7.36 1.69 -7.29
N ALA A 155 -6.58 0.62 -7.14
CA ALA A 155 -5.12 0.70 -7.21
C ALA A 155 -4.67 1.10 -8.62
N SER A 156 -3.60 1.88 -8.69
CA SER A 156 -3.01 2.26 -9.97
C SER A 156 -2.19 1.12 -10.56
N PRO A 157 -1.87 1.17 -11.87
CA PRO A 157 -0.88 0.26 -12.44
C PRO A 157 0.45 0.28 -11.69
N SER A 158 0.87 1.42 -11.14
CA SER A 158 2.13 1.55 -10.39
C SER A 158 2.07 0.79 -9.06
N ASP A 159 0.92 0.76 -8.39
CA ASP A 159 0.72 0.01 -7.15
C ASP A 159 0.95 -1.50 -7.38
N TYR A 160 0.35 -2.04 -8.44
CA TYR A 160 0.58 -3.44 -8.83
C TYR A 160 2.02 -3.68 -9.29
N HIS A 161 2.64 -2.78 -10.05
CA HIS A 161 4.05 -2.93 -10.44
C HIS A 161 5.00 -3.00 -9.24
N LYS A 162 4.77 -2.20 -8.19
CA LYS A 162 5.56 -2.26 -6.96
C LYS A 162 5.48 -3.65 -6.33
N ILE A 163 4.27 -4.19 -6.19
CA ILE A 163 4.04 -5.56 -5.69
C ILE A 163 4.72 -6.58 -6.60
N CYS A 164 4.51 -6.50 -7.91
CA CYS A 164 5.10 -7.45 -8.85
C CYS A 164 6.62 -7.47 -8.80
N LYS A 165 7.27 -6.31 -8.64
CA LYS A 165 8.72 -6.22 -8.47
C LYS A 165 9.17 -6.73 -7.11
N MET A 166 8.45 -6.41 -6.04
CA MET A 166 8.76 -6.84 -4.68
C MET A 166 8.70 -8.37 -4.53
N TYR A 167 7.69 -9.01 -5.13
CA TYR A 167 7.45 -10.45 -5.07
C TYR A 167 7.94 -11.21 -6.31
N GLN A 168 8.67 -10.55 -7.21
CA GLN A 168 9.24 -11.15 -8.42
C GLN A 168 8.21 -11.95 -9.24
N CYS A 169 7.00 -11.42 -9.37
CA CYS A 169 5.92 -12.11 -10.07
C CYS A 169 6.31 -12.42 -11.52
N LEU A 170 5.99 -13.63 -12.01
CA LEU A 170 6.22 -14.02 -13.41
C LEU A 170 5.29 -13.31 -14.39
N LYS A 171 4.09 -12.92 -13.92
CA LYS A 171 3.12 -12.12 -14.65
C LYS A 171 2.67 -10.95 -13.80
N CYS A 172 2.54 -9.78 -14.42
CA CYS A 172 2.02 -8.58 -13.79
C CYS A 172 0.95 -7.96 -14.70
N MET A 173 -0.26 -7.79 -14.17
CA MET A 173 -1.42 -7.28 -14.94
C MET A 173 -1.60 -7.96 -16.30
N GLY A 174 -1.46 -9.29 -16.32
CA GLY A 174 -1.59 -10.12 -17.53
C GLY A 174 -0.38 -10.14 -18.47
N GLN A 175 0.66 -9.33 -18.23
CA GLN A 175 1.87 -9.29 -19.03
C GLN A 175 2.96 -10.16 -18.40
N ASN A 176 3.72 -10.90 -19.22
CA ASN A 176 4.90 -11.61 -18.72
C ASN A 176 5.93 -10.59 -18.25
N SER A 177 6.49 -10.82 -17.07
CA SER A 177 7.63 -10.05 -16.57
C SER A 177 8.81 -10.36 -17.47
N SER A 178 9.15 -9.44 -18.38
CA SER A 178 10.33 -9.57 -19.21
C SER A 178 11.53 -9.71 -18.27
N GLY A 179 12.09 -10.93 -18.19
CA GLY A 179 13.37 -11.14 -17.55
C GLY A 179 14.36 -10.17 -18.15
N SER A 180 14.93 -9.29 -17.33
CA SER A 180 16.03 -8.44 -17.79
C SER A 180 17.13 -9.37 -18.30
N GLY A 181 17.55 -9.13 -19.53
CA GLY A 181 18.48 -9.96 -20.28
C GLY A 181 19.81 -10.19 -19.57
N GLY A 182 20.50 -11.22 -20.04
CA GLY A 182 21.84 -11.58 -19.62
C GLY A 182 22.80 -10.41 -19.67
N GLY A 183 23.24 -9.99 -18.49
CA GLY A 183 24.42 -9.20 -18.24
C GLY A 183 24.93 -9.61 -16.87
N LYS A 184 26.13 -10.20 -16.80
CA LYS A 184 26.82 -10.46 -15.54
C LYS A 184 27.14 -9.13 -14.89
N VAL A 185 26.20 -8.60 -14.11
CA VAL A 185 26.50 -7.66 -13.04
C VAL A 185 26.69 -8.53 -11.81
N GLU A 186 27.88 -8.47 -11.24
CA GLU A 186 28.22 -9.10 -9.98
C GLU A 186 27.21 -8.63 -8.92
N GLN A 187 26.24 -9.51 -8.61
CA GLN A 187 25.18 -9.23 -7.67
C GLN A 187 25.78 -9.31 -6.27
N PRO A 188 25.61 -8.31 -5.39
CA PRO A 188 25.70 -8.57 -3.97
C PRO A 188 24.66 -9.66 -3.63
N GLU A 189 25.04 -10.59 -2.75
CA GLU A 189 24.24 -11.75 -2.37
C GLU A 189 22.75 -11.42 -2.25
N PRO A 190 21.85 -12.23 -2.84
CA PRO A 190 20.42 -12.00 -2.72
C PRO A 190 20.05 -12.14 -1.24
N THR A 191 19.65 -11.03 -0.62
CA THR A 191 18.72 -11.10 0.52
C THR A 191 17.53 -11.92 0.04
N ILE A 192 17.33 -13.08 0.67
CA ILE A 192 16.31 -14.07 0.34
C ILE A 192 15.00 -13.34 0.01
N ALA A 193 14.63 -13.34 -1.27
CA ALA A 193 13.31 -12.88 -1.66
C ALA A 193 12.30 -13.75 -0.90
N PRO A 194 11.32 -13.15 -0.19
CA PRO A 194 10.32 -13.95 0.49
C PRO A 194 9.60 -14.80 -0.56
N GLU A 195 9.48 -16.10 -0.29
CA GLU A 195 8.70 -17.02 -1.13
C GLU A 195 7.34 -16.40 -1.49
N PRO A 196 6.76 -16.72 -2.68
CA PRO A 196 5.48 -16.17 -3.13
C PRO A 196 4.48 -16.14 -1.98
N THR A 197 4.27 -14.94 -1.43
CA THR A 197 3.66 -14.81 -0.12
C THR A 197 2.16 -14.92 -0.32
N ILE A 198 1.62 -16.07 0.05
CA ILE A 198 0.19 -16.23 0.23
C ILE A 198 -0.20 -15.31 1.39
N ALA A 199 -1.06 -14.32 1.13
CA ALA A 199 -1.68 -13.53 2.17
C ALA A 199 -2.86 -14.36 2.72
N LEU A 200 -2.75 -14.80 3.96
CA LEU A 200 -3.61 -15.86 4.52
C LEU A 200 -4.72 -15.23 5.34
N LEU A 201 -5.99 -15.58 5.10
CA LEU A 201 -7.15 -14.90 5.67
C LEU A 201 -7.88 -15.74 6.71
N SER A 202 -8.02 -15.23 7.93
CA SER A 202 -8.99 -15.77 8.89
C SER A 202 -10.25 -14.91 8.89
N PHE A 203 -11.42 -15.55 8.71
CA PHE A 203 -12.72 -14.95 8.95
C PHE A 203 -13.26 -15.50 10.28
N LEU A 204 -13.66 -14.62 11.20
CA LEU A 204 -14.51 -15.02 12.33
C LEU A 204 -15.96 -14.75 11.91
N ASN A 205 -16.81 -15.79 11.99
CA ASN A 205 -18.25 -15.67 11.90
C ASN A 205 -18.81 -14.89 13.09
#